data_AF-A0A8T3MXX0-F1
#
_entry.id   AF-A0A8T3MXX0-F1
#
_cell.length_a   1.000
_cell.length_b   1.000
_cell.length_c   1.000
_cell.angle_alpha   90.00
_cell.angle_beta   90.00
_cell.angle_gamma   90.00
#
_symmetry.space_group_name_H-M   'P 1'
#
loop_
_entity.id
_entity.type
_entity.pdbx_description
1 polymer ?
#
loop_
_entity_poly.entity_id
_entity_poly.type
_entity_poly.pdbx_seq_one_letter_code
_entity_poly.pdbx_strand_id
1 'polypeptide(L)'
;MRSLLVALGFVLAACNVVPSHSPSPVSTSDASPPVASAIAIDDSVCGLERQPGPADRAPGAGGDGVDLADRGGGRWRLCLENPVALVVEGPAWCTWNDQRTAVTETSGLPVAIEGGDGKMDGGLSLERGEVYLSRTGLAGDVAAWHGGPAGQLIQSSGDGSAGVARFRVAALADSERPPAVRPPDQVGTIRWACGE
;
A
#
# COMPACT_ATOMS: atom_id res chain seq x y z
N MET A 1 59.68 -63.18 -19.11
CA MET A 1 61.09 -62.98 -19.54
C MET A 1 61.42 -61.51 -19.38
N ARG A 2 62.55 -61.19 -18.72
CA ARG A 2 63.53 -60.10 -18.98
C ARG A 2 62.96 -58.77 -19.51
N SER A 3 63.20 -57.56 -19.01
CA SER A 3 64.28 -56.92 -18.24
C SER A 3 63.84 -55.43 -18.10
N LEU A 4 63.98 -54.74 -16.95
CA LEU A 4 65.16 -54.02 -16.42
C LEU A 4 65.41 -52.60 -17.01
N LEU A 5 65.53 -51.61 -16.09
CA LEU A 5 66.24 -50.29 -16.12
C LEU A 5 65.61 -49.08 -16.84
N VAL A 6 65.28 -47.97 -16.13
CA VAL A 6 66.12 -46.78 -15.71
C VAL A 6 66.31 -45.81 -16.90
N ALA A 7 66.24 -44.46 -16.84
CA ALA A 7 66.52 -43.44 -15.82
C ALA A 7 65.66 -42.18 -16.09
N LEU A 8 65.30 -41.41 -15.06
CA LEU A 8 65.88 -40.08 -14.71
C LEU A 8 66.04 -39.07 -15.86
N GLY A 9 65.32 -37.95 -15.75
CA GLY A 9 65.51 -36.77 -16.57
C GLY A 9 64.63 -35.61 -16.09
N PHE A 10 64.98 -35.03 -14.95
CA PHE A 10 64.43 -33.78 -14.43
C PHE A 10 65.05 -32.61 -15.21
N VAL A 11 64.27 -31.78 -15.89
CA VAL A 11 64.62 -30.36 -16.12
C VAL A 11 63.35 -29.53 -15.97
N LEU A 12 63.35 -28.74 -14.91
CA LEU A 12 62.40 -27.67 -14.60
C LEU A 12 62.67 -26.43 -15.47
N ALA A 13 61.58 -25.67 -15.63
CA ALA A 13 61.53 -24.24 -15.93
C ALA A 13 61.84 -23.82 -17.37
N ALA A 14 61.12 -22.87 -17.95
CA ALA A 14 59.89 -22.18 -17.63
C ALA A 14 59.61 -21.33 -18.88
N CYS A 15 58.34 -21.15 -19.23
CA CYS A 15 57.75 -19.82 -19.44
C CYS A 15 56.39 -19.96 -20.10
N ASN A 16 55.45 -19.24 -19.51
CA ASN A 16 54.03 -19.19 -19.77
C ASN A 16 53.69 -18.76 -21.19
N VAL A 17 52.76 -19.50 -21.82
CA VAL A 17 51.72 -18.93 -22.69
C VAL A 17 50.46 -19.80 -22.50
N VAL A 18 49.41 -19.23 -21.91
CA VAL A 18 48.09 -19.88 -21.78
C VAL A 18 47.25 -19.55 -23.01
N PRO A 19 46.68 -20.54 -23.73
CA PRO A 19 45.57 -20.27 -24.63
C PRO A 19 44.25 -20.89 -24.12
N SER A 20 43.23 -20.03 -24.13
CA SER A 20 41.82 -20.27 -24.49
C SER A 20 41.04 -21.41 -23.81
N HIS A 21 40.09 -21.05 -22.95
CA HIS A 21 38.91 -21.88 -22.66
C HIS A 21 37.64 -21.06 -22.93
N SER A 22 36.72 -21.67 -23.66
CA SER A 22 35.42 -21.11 -24.06
C SER A 22 34.47 -20.99 -22.86
N PRO A 23 33.63 -19.95 -22.75
CA PRO A 23 32.62 -19.88 -21.70
C PRO A 23 31.47 -20.86 -21.99
N SER A 24 31.11 -21.67 -21.00
CA SER A 24 29.93 -22.54 -21.00
C SER A 24 28.64 -21.74 -21.23
N PRO A 25 27.62 -22.29 -21.91
CA PRO A 25 26.32 -21.63 -22.03
C PRO A 25 25.67 -21.54 -20.65
N VAL A 26 25.35 -20.32 -20.23
CA VAL A 26 24.61 -20.05 -19.00
C VAL A 26 23.18 -20.57 -19.18
N SER A 27 22.79 -21.49 -18.30
CA SER A 27 21.44 -22.02 -18.19
C SER A 27 20.49 -20.89 -17.81
N THR A 28 19.63 -20.46 -18.74
CA THR A 28 18.46 -19.63 -18.46
C THR A 28 17.38 -20.54 -17.85
N SER A 29 17.38 -20.68 -16.53
CA SER A 29 16.28 -21.29 -15.80
C SER A 29 16.14 -20.59 -14.45
N ASP A 30 14.89 -20.31 -14.10
CA ASP A 30 14.40 -19.62 -12.91
C ASP A 30 14.59 -18.09 -12.88
N ALA A 31 13.84 -17.42 -13.76
CA ALA A 31 13.22 -16.17 -13.34
C ALA A 31 12.17 -16.51 -12.27
N SER A 32 12.60 -16.63 -11.02
CA SER A 32 11.68 -16.52 -9.88
C SER A 32 10.89 -15.21 -10.04
N PRO A 33 9.57 -15.19 -9.77
CA PRO A 33 8.85 -13.93 -9.70
C PRO A 33 9.60 -13.02 -8.71
N PRO A 34 9.71 -11.71 -8.95
CA PRO A 34 10.38 -10.84 -8.02
C PRO A 34 9.73 -11.05 -6.66
N VAL A 35 10.51 -11.62 -5.72
CA VAL A 35 10.19 -11.58 -4.30
C VAL A 35 9.82 -10.14 -4.03
N ALA A 36 8.64 -9.92 -3.44
CA ALA A 36 8.18 -8.60 -3.04
C ALA A 36 9.24 -8.01 -2.11
N SER A 37 10.22 -7.32 -2.72
CA SER A 37 11.22 -6.53 -2.02
C SER A 37 10.41 -5.63 -1.12
N ALA A 38 10.69 -5.69 0.19
CA ALA A 38 10.08 -4.80 1.17
C ALA A 38 10.28 -3.36 0.70
N ILE A 39 9.27 -2.80 0.04
CA ILE A 39 9.27 -1.40 -0.37
C ILE A 39 9.29 -0.64 0.95
N ALA A 40 10.31 0.18 1.18
CA ALA A 40 10.44 0.92 2.42
C ALA A 40 9.25 1.88 2.56
N ILE A 41 8.68 1.94 3.77
CA ILE A 41 7.70 2.95 4.16
C ILE A 41 8.43 4.30 4.09
N ASP A 42 8.27 5.02 2.98
CA ASP A 42 8.82 6.35 2.83
C ASP A 42 7.89 7.34 3.55
N ASP A 43 8.28 7.75 4.76
CA ASP A 43 7.56 8.76 5.54
C ASP A 43 7.53 10.14 4.87
N SER A 44 8.36 10.38 3.85
CA SER A 44 8.30 11.61 3.06
C SER A 44 7.04 11.66 2.16
N VAL A 45 6.38 10.52 1.92
CA VAL A 45 5.18 10.43 1.09
C VAL A 45 3.94 10.26 1.97
N CYS A 46 3.16 11.34 2.11
CA CYS A 46 1.88 11.36 2.84
C CYS A 46 1.97 10.82 4.28
N GLY A 47 3.06 11.11 4.99
CA GLY A 47 3.24 10.73 6.40
C GLY A 47 2.16 11.33 7.31
N LEU A 48 1.72 10.57 8.32
CA LEU A 48 0.82 11.09 9.36
C LEU A 48 1.52 12.23 10.11
N GLU A 49 0.90 13.42 10.18
CA GLU A 49 1.40 14.55 10.98
C GLU A 49 1.19 14.30 12.48
N ARG A 50 0.11 13.61 12.84
CA ARG A 50 -0.18 13.21 14.21
C ARG A 50 -0.29 11.70 14.30
N GLN A 51 0.24 11.14 15.37
CA GLN A 51 0.01 9.74 15.70
C GLN A 51 -1.40 9.57 16.30
N PRO A 52 -1.99 8.38 16.20
CA PRO A 52 -3.29 8.12 16.80
C PRO A 52 -3.26 8.34 18.32
N GLY A 53 -4.34 8.86 18.90
CA GLY A 53 -4.42 9.11 20.33
C GLY A 53 -5.85 9.23 20.89
N PRO A 54 -6.00 9.50 22.20
CA PRO A 54 -7.30 9.46 22.89
C PRO A 54 -8.37 10.46 22.37
N ALA A 55 -7.95 11.45 21.60
CA ALA A 55 -8.82 12.43 20.94
C ALA A 55 -9.43 11.90 19.63
N ASP A 56 -8.87 10.85 19.04
CA ASP A 56 -9.28 10.29 17.75
C ASP A 56 -10.43 9.28 17.89
N ARG A 57 -11.36 9.52 18.82
CA ARG A 57 -12.44 8.58 19.14
C ARG A 57 -13.34 8.35 17.93
N ALA A 58 -13.81 7.12 17.82
CA ALA A 58 -14.87 6.75 16.89
C ALA A 58 -16.15 7.57 17.18
N PRO A 59 -16.96 7.87 16.16
CA PRO A 59 -18.25 8.49 16.38
C PRO A 59 -19.13 7.52 17.17
N GLY A 60 -19.71 7.99 18.28
CA GLY A 60 -20.49 7.15 19.20
C GLY A 60 -21.86 6.71 18.69
N ALA A 61 -22.12 6.79 17.38
CA ALA A 61 -23.42 6.47 16.78
C ALA A 61 -23.24 5.66 15.50
N GLY A 62 -23.53 4.35 15.59
CA GLY A 62 -23.51 3.40 14.48
C GLY A 62 -24.61 2.33 14.57
N GLY A 63 -25.64 2.52 15.41
CA GLY A 63 -26.73 1.54 15.59
C GLY A 63 -26.26 0.19 16.14
N ASP A 64 -27.19 -0.77 16.20
CA ASP A 64 -27.02 -2.07 16.88
C ASP A 64 -26.07 -3.07 16.18
N GLY A 65 -25.39 -2.64 15.11
CA GLY A 65 -24.51 -3.50 14.29
C GLY A 65 -23.07 -3.02 14.20
N VAL A 66 -22.72 -1.90 14.84
CA VAL A 66 -21.36 -1.38 14.91
C VAL A 66 -20.79 -1.76 16.27
N ASP A 67 -19.90 -2.74 16.29
CA ASP A 67 -19.24 -3.16 17.52
C ASP A 67 -18.41 -1.97 18.05
N LEU A 68 -18.82 -1.36 19.15
CA LEU A 68 -18.04 -0.30 19.82
C LEU A 68 -16.69 -0.82 20.34
N ALA A 69 -16.46 -2.14 20.31
CA ALA A 69 -15.16 -2.75 20.55
C ALA A 69 -14.20 -2.64 19.35
N ASP A 70 -14.68 -2.32 18.15
CA ASP A 70 -13.83 -1.81 17.07
C ASP A 70 -13.32 -0.44 17.49
N ARG A 71 -12.00 -0.37 17.65
CA ARG A 71 -11.36 0.78 18.28
C ARG A 71 -11.40 1.95 17.31
N GLY A 72 -12.27 2.91 17.62
CA GLY A 72 -11.89 4.30 17.44
C GLY A 72 -10.54 4.59 18.12
N GLY A 73 -9.89 5.66 17.72
CA GLY A 73 -8.53 5.97 18.15
C GLY A 73 -7.49 5.71 17.07
N GLY A 74 -7.90 5.39 15.84
CA GLY A 74 -7.03 5.37 14.66
C GLY A 74 -6.94 6.74 13.99
N ARG A 75 -5.99 6.89 13.07
CA ARG A 75 -5.78 8.10 12.29
C ARG A 75 -5.45 7.74 10.85
N TRP A 76 -5.97 8.52 9.92
CA TRP A 76 -5.69 8.37 8.50
C TRP A 76 -5.29 9.72 7.92
N ARG A 77 -4.46 9.65 6.87
CA ARG A 77 -4.13 10.77 6.02
C ARG A 77 -4.30 10.38 4.57
N LEU A 78 -4.94 11.25 3.81
CA LEU A 78 -5.11 11.12 2.38
C LEU A 78 -4.39 12.25 1.67
N CYS A 79 -3.59 11.90 0.67
CA CYS A 79 -2.93 12.85 -0.23
C CYS A 79 -3.31 12.49 -1.66
N LEU A 80 -4.19 13.30 -2.26
CA LEU A 80 -4.55 13.22 -3.67
C LEU A 80 -3.57 14.01 -4.51
N GLU A 81 -3.28 13.47 -5.69
CA GLU A 81 -2.41 14.04 -6.70
C GLU A 81 -3.23 14.72 -7.80
N ASN A 82 -2.55 15.26 -8.81
CA ASN A 82 -3.21 15.89 -9.96
C ASN A 82 -4.31 15.00 -10.56
N PRO A 83 -5.49 15.56 -10.89
CA PRO A 83 -5.78 17.00 -10.97
C PRO A 83 -6.23 17.66 -9.66
N VAL A 84 -6.38 16.90 -8.57
CA VAL A 84 -6.86 17.43 -7.28
C VAL A 84 -5.75 17.28 -6.24
N ALA A 85 -4.87 18.27 -6.16
CA ALA A 85 -3.91 18.36 -5.06
C ALA A 85 -4.67 18.66 -3.76
N LEU A 86 -4.94 17.61 -2.98
CA LEU A 86 -5.67 17.70 -1.71
C LEU A 86 -4.95 16.86 -0.66
N VAL A 87 -4.79 17.40 0.53
CA VAL A 87 -4.32 16.66 1.69
C VAL A 87 -5.32 16.83 2.82
N VAL A 88 -5.79 15.71 3.38
CA VAL A 88 -6.65 15.71 4.56
C VAL A 88 -6.15 14.68 5.55
N GLU A 89 -6.29 14.98 6.84
CA GLU A 89 -5.93 14.06 7.92
C GLU A 89 -7.00 14.10 9.02
N GLY A 90 -7.42 12.93 9.49
CA GLY A 90 -8.44 12.86 10.52
C GLY A 90 -8.47 11.53 11.27
N PRO A 91 -9.43 11.38 12.18
CA PRO A 91 -9.64 10.13 12.88
C PRO A 91 -10.05 9.02 11.92
N ALA A 92 -9.66 7.80 12.25
CA ALA A 92 -10.03 6.60 11.52
C ALA A 92 -10.67 5.57 12.46
N TRP A 93 -11.56 4.78 11.88
CA TRP A 93 -12.13 3.57 12.43
C TRP A 93 -11.39 2.38 11.85
N CYS A 94 -11.00 1.41 12.68
CA CYS A 94 -10.41 0.16 12.21
C CYS A 94 -11.26 -1.03 12.66
N THR A 95 -11.66 -1.86 11.69
CA THR A 95 -12.37 -3.11 11.95
C THR A 95 -11.37 -4.26 11.96
N TRP A 96 -11.48 -5.12 12.96
CA TRP A 96 -10.63 -6.29 13.14
C TRP A 96 -11.36 -7.55 12.70
N ASN A 97 -10.61 -8.61 12.37
CA ASN A 97 -11.19 -9.93 12.20
C ASN A 97 -11.80 -10.44 13.52
N ASP A 98 -12.63 -11.49 13.45
CA ASP A 98 -13.33 -12.06 14.63
C ASP A 98 -12.40 -12.41 15.80
N GLN A 99 -11.14 -12.73 15.49
CA GLN A 99 -10.12 -13.15 16.46
C GLN A 99 -9.36 -11.97 17.05
N ARG A 100 -9.58 -10.75 16.53
CA ARG A 100 -8.87 -9.50 16.86
C ARG A 100 -7.35 -9.60 16.69
N THR A 101 -6.91 -10.35 15.69
CA THR A 101 -5.49 -10.57 15.38
C THR A 101 -5.00 -9.74 14.20
N ALA A 102 -5.91 -9.29 13.34
CA ALA A 102 -5.59 -8.44 12.20
C ALA A 102 -6.72 -7.47 11.88
N VAL A 103 -6.36 -6.28 11.38
CA VAL A 103 -7.28 -5.29 10.81
C VAL A 103 -7.68 -5.75 9.40
N THR A 104 -8.98 -5.67 9.12
CA THR A 104 -9.60 -6.09 7.85
C THR A 104 -10.12 -4.90 7.05
N GLU A 105 -10.49 -3.82 7.73
CA GLU A 105 -10.91 -2.56 7.12
C GLU A 105 -10.42 -1.35 7.93
N THR A 106 -10.10 -0.26 7.23
CA THR A 106 -9.82 1.04 7.83
C THR A 106 -10.65 2.10 7.13
N SER A 107 -11.41 2.87 7.91
CA SER A 107 -12.36 3.87 7.42
C SER A 107 -12.06 5.23 8.05
N GLY A 108 -11.60 6.16 7.25
CA GLY A 108 -11.40 7.54 7.63
C GLY A 108 -12.71 8.28 7.86
N LEU A 109 -12.86 8.95 9.00
CA LEU A 109 -14.02 9.78 9.26
C LEU A 109 -14.02 11.05 8.39
N PRO A 110 -15.19 11.64 8.10
CA PRO A 110 -15.28 12.87 7.32
C PRO A 110 -14.47 14.03 7.91
N VAL A 111 -13.51 14.53 7.14
CA VAL A 111 -12.65 15.69 7.47
C VAL A 111 -13.00 16.86 6.57
N ALA A 112 -13.09 18.07 7.12
CA ALA A 112 -13.31 19.28 6.33
C ALA A 112 -12.14 19.51 5.35
N ILE A 113 -12.45 19.89 4.11
CA ILE A 113 -11.44 20.27 3.12
C ILE A 113 -11.00 21.71 3.39
N GLU A 114 -9.71 21.92 3.66
CA GLU A 114 -9.19 23.27 3.90
C GLU A 114 -9.36 24.16 2.65
N GLY A 115 -9.90 25.36 2.85
CA GLY A 115 -10.08 26.34 1.77
C GLY A 115 -11.14 25.95 0.71
N GLY A 116 -11.93 24.90 0.95
CA GLY A 116 -12.96 24.42 0.03
C GLY A 116 -14.30 24.16 0.70
N ASP A 117 -15.30 23.86 -0.14
CA ASP A 117 -16.64 23.50 0.30
C ASP A 117 -16.74 21.99 0.46
N GLY A 118 -16.88 21.52 1.71
CA GLY A 118 -17.28 20.14 1.98
C GLY A 118 -16.36 19.36 2.91
N LYS A 119 -16.58 18.05 2.92
CA LYS A 119 -15.83 17.06 3.67
C LYS A 119 -15.36 15.94 2.76
N MET A 120 -14.23 15.35 3.13
CA MET A 120 -13.65 14.18 2.49
C MET A 120 -13.60 13.04 3.50
N ASP A 121 -13.99 11.85 3.07
CA ASP A 121 -13.79 10.59 3.78
C ASP A 121 -13.35 9.51 2.79
N GLY A 122 -13.01 8.35 3.32
CA GLY A 122 -12.58 7.23 2.52
C GLY A 122 -12.10 6.08 3.38
N GLY A 123 -11.64 5.03 2.75
CA GLY A 123 -11.16 3.87 3.47
C GLY A 123 -10.55 2.82 2.56
N LEU A 124 -10.09 1.77 3.22
CA LEU A 124 -9.36 0.65 2.65
C LEU A 124 -9.90 -0.64 3.23
N SER A 125 -10.40 -1.53 2.38
CA SER A 125 -10.62 -2.93 2.72
C SER A 125 -9.33 -3.70 2.45
N LEU A 126 -8.64 -4.14 3.51
CA LEU A 126 -7.40 -4.92 3.41
C LEU A 126 -7.67 -6.33 2.89
N GLU A 127 -8.83 -6.90 3.21
CA GLU A 127 -9.23 -8.23 2.72
C GLU A 127 -9.49 -8.24 1.21
N ARG A 128 -10.13 -7.19 0.69
CA ARG A 128 -10.51 -7.10 -0.72
C ARG A 128 -9.47 -6.34 -1.57
N GLY A 129 -8.55 -5.62 -0.94
CA GLY A 129 -7.65 -4.70 -1.61
C GLY A 129 -8.41 -3.59 -2.33
N GLU A 130 -9.41 -3.02 -1.66
CA GLU A 130 -10.31 -2.02 -2.24
C GLU A 130 -10.15 -0.68 -1.53
N VAL A 131 -10.02 0.40 -2.30
CA VAL A 131 -10.05 1.77 -1.78
C VAL A 131 -11.35 2.43 -2.21
N TYR A 132 -12.00 3.08 -1.25
CA TYR A 132 -13.13 3.96 -1.52
C TYR A 132 -12.81 5.36 -1.02
N LEU A 133 -13.32 6.35 -1.75
CA LEU A 133 -13.26 7.75 -1.36
C LEU A 133 -14.64 8.36 -1.56
N SER A 134 -15.00 9.30 -0.70
CA SER A 134 -16.16 10.12 -0.91
C SER A 134 -15.88 11.58 -0.54
N ARG A 135 -16.52 12.49 -1.29
CA ARG A 135 -16.54 13.92 -1.02
C ARG A 135 -17.98 14.35 -0.92
N THR A 136 -18.34 14.99 0.18
CA THR A 136 -19.65 15.63 0.36
C THR A 136 -19.46 17.15 0.39
N GLY A 137 -19.96 17.87 -0.61
CA GLY A 137 -19.94 19.33 -0.63
C GLY A 137 -21.01 19.97 0.28
N LEU A 138 -20.92 21.29 0.49
CA LEU A 138 -21.81 22.02 1.40
C LEU A 138 -23.27 22.05 0.93
N ALA A 139 -23.52 21.89 -0.37
CA ALA A 139 -24.85 21.81 -0.96
C ALA A 139 -25.42 20.38 -0.95
N GLY A 140 -24.72 19.42 -0.34
CA GLY A 140 -25.11 18.00 -0.33
C GLY A 140 -24.79 17.26 -1.64
N ASP A 141 -23.97 17.84 -2.51
CA ASP A 141 -23.40 17.12 -3.65
C ASP A 141 -22.43 16.05 -3.15
N VAL A 142 -22.58 14.83 -3.64
CA VAL A 142 -21.71 13.70 -3.28
C VAL A 142 -20.97 13.23 -4.52
N ALA A 143 -19.65 13.13 -4.41
CA ALA A 143 -18.80 12.43 -5.36
C ALA A 143 -18.21 11.21 -4.66
N ALA A 144 -18.26 10.05 -5.31
CA ALA A 144 -17.71 8.81 -4.80
C ALA A 144 -16.74 8.21 -5.81
N TRP A 145 -15.69 7.58 -5.31
CA TRP A 145 -14.71 6.86 -6.12
C TRP A 145 -14.44 5.49 -5.51
N HIS A 146 -14.19 4.51 -6.39
CA HIS A 146 -13.86 3.16 -5.98
C HIS A 146 -12.74 2.60 -6.84
N GLY A 147 -11.83 1.85 -6.22
CA GLY A 147 -10.79 1.09 -6.90
C GLY A 147 -10.75 -0.34 -6.38
N GLY A 148 -10.60 -1.28 -7.30
CA GLY A 148 -10.31 -2.68 -6.98
C GLY A 148 -8.80 -2.92 -6.81
N PRO A 149 -8.39 -4.16 -6.48
CA PRO A 149 -6.99 -4.50 -6.22
C PRO A 149 -6.07 -4.24 -7.43
N ALA A 150 -6.62 -4.26 -8.64
CA ALA A 150 -5.90 -3.87 -9.85
C ALA A 150 -5.61 -2.36 -9.85
N GLY A 151 -4.34 -1.99 -9.64
CA GLY A 151 -3.89 -0.60 -9.61
C GLY A 151 -3.61 -0.04 -8.22
N GLN A 152 -3.59 -0.90 -7.20
CA GLN A 152 -3.22 -0.54 -5.84
C GLN A 152 -1.91 -1.20 -5.43
N LEU A 153 -1.11 -0.47 -4.67
CA LEU A 153 0.03 -0.98 -3.94
C LEU A 153 -0.23 -0.75 -2.46
N ILE A 154 -0.50 -1.82 -1.72
CA ILE A 154 -0.78 -1.76 -0.28
C ILE A 154 0.42 -2.35 0.47
N GLN A 155 0.85 -1.63 1.50
CA GLN A 155 1.87 -2.08 2.43
C GLN A 155 1.35 -1.89 3.85
N SER A 156 1.34 -2.95 4.64
CA SER A 156 0.84 -2.89 6.02
C SER A 156 1.79 -3.58 6.99
N SER A 157 1.65 -3.25 8.28
CA SER A 157 2.17 -4.07 9.37
C SER A 157 1.60 -5.50 9.30
N GLY A 158 2.24 -6.44 9.99
CA GLY A 158 1.85 -7.86 9.95
C GLY A 158 0.42 -8.14 10.42
N ASP A 159 -0.13 -7.27 11.27
CA ASP A 159 -1.50 -7.27 11.77
C ASP A 159 -2.41 -6.28 11.03
N GLY A 160 -1.92 -5.57 10.01
CA GLY A 160 -2.70 -4.57 9.26
C GLY A 160 -3.01 -3.27 10.02
N SER A 161 -2.60 -3.15 11.28
CA SER A 161 -2.91 -2.00 12.14
C SER A 161 -2.30 -0.69 11.67
N ALA A 162 -1.25 -0.72 10.86
CA ALA A 162 -0.71 0.46 10.21
C ALA A 162 -0.30 0.14 8.78
N GLY A 163 -0.26 1.17 7.93
CA GLY A 163 0.22 0.97 6.56
C GLY A 163 0.05 2.18 5.66
N VAL A 164 0.41 1.96 4.40
CA VAL A 164 0.31 2.91 3.30
C VAL A 164 -0.23 2.20 2.05
N ALA A 165 -1.14 2.86 1.35
CA ALA A 165 -1.70 2.39 0.10
C ALA A 165 -1.59 3.49 -0.96
N ARG A 166 -0.93 3.19 -2.08
CA ARG A 166 -0.98 4.01 -3.29
C ARG A 166 -2.06 3.46 -4.21
N PHE A 167 -2.92 4.33 -4.73
CA PHE A 167 -4.10 3.90 -5.46
C PHE A 167 -4.37 4.75 -6.69
N ARG A 168 -5.18 4.17 -7.59
CA ARG A 168 -5.97 4.88 -8.59
C ARG A 168 -7.41 4.41 -8.47
N VAL A 169 -8.33 5.34 -8.27
CA VAL A 169 -9.77 5.05 -8.13
C VAL A 169 -10.57 5.77 -9.20
N ALA A 170 -11.58 5.10 -9.72
CA ALA A 170 -12.46 5.65 -10.75
C ALA A 170 -13.68 6.32 -10.12
N ALA A 171 -14.13 7.43 -10.69
CA ALA A 171 -15.37 8.07 -10.25
C ALA A 171 -16.57 7.13 -10.48
N LEU A 172 -17.34 6.88 -9.42
CA LEU A 172 -18.62 6.21 -9.52
C LEU A 172 -19.61 7.18 -10.17
N ALA A 173 -20.27 6.73 -11.23
CA ALA A 173 -21.42 7.44 -11.76
C ALA A 173 -22.60 7.19 -10.83
N ASP A 174 -23.14 8.24 -10.21
CA ASP A 174 -24.48 8.15 -9.63
C ASP A 174 -25.48 7.98 -10.78
N SER A 175 -26.07 6.80 -10.89
CA SER A 175 -27.03 6.50 -11.96
C SER A 175 -28.37 7.20 -11.76
N GLU A 176 -28.72 7.60 -10.53
CA GLU A 176 -29.99 8.24 -10.19
C GLU A 176 -29.90 9.77 -10.31
N ARG A 177 -28.72 10.35 -10.04
CA ARG A 177 -28.42 11.77 -10.24
C ARG A 177 -27.03 11.95 -10.83
N PRO A 178 -26.83 11.66 -12.13
CA PRO A 178 -25.54 11.84 -12.76
C PRO A 178 -25.12 13.31 -12.61
N PRO A 179 -23.91 13.57 -12.08
CA PRO A 179 -23.45 14.94 -11.91
C PRO A 179 -23.34 15.61 -13.28
N ALA A 180 -23.63 16.92 -13.34
CA ALA A 180 -23.52 17.70 -14.58
C ALA A 180 -22.11 17.61 -15.21
N VAL A 181 -21.10 17.35 -14.37
CA VAL A 181 -19.72 17.03 -14.76
C VAL A 181 -19.27 15.83 -13.93
N ARG A 182 -18.89 14.73 -14.58
CA ARG A 182 -18.30 13.57 -13.89
C ARG A 182 -16.98 13.99 -13.23
N PRO A 183 -16.78 13.73 -11.93
CA PRO A 183 -15.51 14.03 -11.30
C PRO A 183 -14.39 13.21 -11.96
N PRO A 184 -13.17 13.76 -12.06
CA PRO A 184 -12.05 13.01 -12.61
C PRO A 184 -11.69 11.83 -11.72
N ASP A 185 -11.10 10.80 -12.32
CA ASP A 185 -10.44 9.71 -11.59
C ASP A 185 -9.39 10.30 -10.65
N GLN A 186 -9.20 9.65 -9.50
CA GLN A 186 -8.26 10.10 -8.49
C GLN A 186 -7.06 9.17 -8.42
N VAL A 187 -5.90 9.77 -8.22
CA VAL A 187 -4.66 9.07 -7.88
C VAL A 187 -4.16 9.66 -6.59
N GLY A 188 -3.69 8.82 -5.68
CA GLY A 188 -3.21 9.32 -4.41
C GLY A 188 -2.59 8.26 -3.54
N THR A 189 -2.34 8.67 -2.30
CA THR A 189 -1.82 7.83 -1.23
C THR A 189 -2.70 7.98 0.00
N ILE A 190 -3.10 6.86 0.61
CA ILE A 190 -3.69 6.81 1.95
C ILE A 190 -2.63 6.23 2.88
N ARG A 191 -2.46 6.84 4.05
CA ARG A 191 -1.71 6.26 5.16
C ARG A 191 -2.65 6.13 6.35
N TRP A 192 -2.50 5.04 7.11
CA TRP A 192 -3.29 4.81 8.31
C TRP A 192 -2.44 4.24 9.43
N ALA A 193 -2.93 4.45 10.65
CA ALA A 193 -2.51 3.77 11.85
C ALA A 193 -3.73 3.64 12.78
N CYS A 194 -3.96 2.44 13.29
CA CYS A 194 -4.98 2.15 14.29
C CYS A 194 -4.40 2.41 15.67
N GLY A 195 -5.23 2.89 16.60
CA GLY A 195 -4.83 3.01 18.00
C GLY A 195 -4.62 1.66 18.66
N GLU A 196 -3.82 1.62 19.72
CA GLU A 196 -3.61 0.43 20.56
C GLU A 196 -4.90 -0.10 21.19
#